data_AF-A0AA43I4K3-F1
#
_entry.id   AF-A0AA43I4K3-F1
#
_cell.length_a   1.000
_cell.length_b   1.000
_cell.length_c   1.000
_cell.angle_alpha   90.00
_cell.angle_beta   90.00
_cell.angle_gamma   90.00
#
_symmetry.space_group_name_H-M   'P 1'
#
loop_
_entity.id
_entity.type
_entity.pdbx_description
1 polymer ?
#
loop_
_entity_poly.entity_id
_entity_poly.type
_entity_poly.pdbx_seq_one_letter_code
_entity_poly.pdbx_strand_id
1 'polypeptide(L)' 'MSKEKYTVITGASSGIGYEAAKAFAARRKNLILIAKRKK' A
#
# COMPACT_ATOMS: atom_id res chain seq x y z
N MET A 1 10.30 -9.57 -21.12
CA MET A 1 10.36 -8.68 -19.94
C MET A 1 9.14 -8.95 -19.07
N SER A 2 9.31 -9.36 -17.81
CA SER A 2 8.18 -9.48 -16.88
C SER A 2 7.74 -8.10 -16.43
N LYS A 3 6.47 -7.74 -16.63
CA LYS A 3 5.90 -6.50 -16.06
C LYS A 3 5.96 -6.56 -14.54
N GLU A 4 6.54 -5.53 -13.92
CA GLU A 4 6.44 -5.34 -12.47
C GLU A 4 4.98 -5.13 -12.06
N LYS A 5 4.58 -5.74 -10.95
CA LYS A 5 3.22 -5.62 -10.40
C LYS A 5 3.23 -4.67 -9.22
N TYR A 6 2.30 -3.72 -9.24
CA TYR A 6 2.09 -2.74 -8.19
C TYR A 6 0.72 -2.94 -7.55
N THR A 7 0.65 -2.75 -6.23
CA THR A 7 -0.61 -2.72 -5.48
C THR A 7 -0.89 -1.29 -5.04
N VAL A 8 -2.04 -0.77 -5.47
CA VAL A 8 -2.52 0.56 -5.08
C VAL A 8 -3.44 0.41 -3.87
N ILE A 9 -3.16 1.18 -2.81
CA ILE A 9 -4.02 1.22 -1.62
C ILE A 9 -4.41 2.68 -1.36
N THR A 10 -5.72 2.96 -1.45
CA THR A 10 -6.30 4.25 -1.10
C THR A 10 -6.75 4.24 0.37
N GLY A 11 -6.83 5.42 0.99
CA GLY A 11 -7.15 5.51 2.42
C GLY A 11 -6.06 4.93 3.32
N ALA A 12 -4.80 4.95 2.88
CA ALA A 12 -3.68 4.26 3.54
C ALA A 12 -3.18 4.95 4.84
N SER A 13 -3.77 6.07 5.26
CA SER A 13 -3.35 6.83 6.45
C SER A 13 -3.76 6.21 7.79
N SER A 14 -4.83 5.40 7.81
CA SER A 14 -5.41 4.87 9.05
C SER A 14 -6.30 3.66 8.79
N GLY A 15 -6.66 2.94 9.87
CA GLY A 15 -7.61 1.83 9.81
C GLY A 15 -7.16 0.71 8.89
N ILE A 16 -8.11 0.09 8.18
CA ILE A 16 -7.87 -1.10 7.35
C ILE A 16 -6.87 -0.83 6.23
N GLY A 17 -6.91 0.35 5.58
CA GLY A 17 -5.98 0.69 4.52
C GLY A 17 -4.52 0.72 5.00
N TYR A 18 -4.28 1.20 6.22
CA TYR A 18 -2.95 1.24 6.82
C TYR A 18 -2.43 -0.17 7.17
N GLU A 19 -3.26 -1.01 7.79
CA GLU A 19 -2.86 -2.38 8.11
C GLU A 19 -2.69 -3.25 6.85
N ALA A 20 -3.51 -3.02 5.81
CA ALA A 20 -3.30 -3.63 4.50
C ALA A 20 -1.95 -3.21 3.90
N ALA A 21 -1.59 -1.92 3.94
CA ALA A 21 -0.30 -1.46 3.44
C ALA A 21 0.87 -2.16 4.13
N LYS A 22 0.83 -2.32 5.46
CA LYS A 22 1.83 -3.11 6.19
C LYS A 22 1.87 -4.57 5.76
N ALA A 23 0.71 -5.23 5.66
CA ALA A 23 0.63 -6.63 5.29
C ALA A 23 1.18 -6.90 3.88
N PHE A 24 0.90 -6.03 2.91
CA PHE A 24 1.46 -6.15 1.56
C PHE A 24 2.95 -5.79 1.51
N ALA A 25 3.41 -4.81 2.31
CA ALA A 25 4.83 -4.48 2.42
C ALA A 25 5.64 -5.65 3.00
N ALA A 26 5.12 -6.31 4.04
CA ALA A 26 5.74 -7.52 4.62
C ALA A 26 5.88 -8.67 3.59
N ARG A 27 5.00 -8.70 2.58
CA ARG A 27 5.04 -9.65 1.45
C ARG A 27 5.91 -9.16 0.27
N ARG A 28 6.72 -8.12 0.47
CA ARG A 28 7.63 -7.51 -0.51
C ARG A 28 6.94 -7.11 -1.82
N LYS A 29 5.72 -6.57 -1.73
CA LYS A 29 5.01 -6.03 -2.90
C LYS A 29 5.40 -4.58 -3.14
N ASN A 30 5.44 -4.18 -4.41
CA ASN A 30 5.60 -2.77 -4.78
C ASN A 30 4.27 -2.05 -4.49
N LEU A 31 4.31 -0.99 -3.68
CA LEU A 31 3.12 -0.30 -3.21
C LEU A 31 3.05 1.13 -3.71
N ILE A 32 1.85 1.56 -4.08
CA ILE A 32 1.50 2.97 -4.28
C ILE A 32 0.42 3.30 -3.25
N LEU A 33 0.74 4.18 -2.30
CA LEU A 33 -0.13 4.51 -1.17
C LEU A 33 -0.73 5.90 -1.36
N ILE A 34 -2.05 5.99 -1.27
CA ILE A 34 -2.78 7.26 -1.37
C ILE A 34 -3.45 7.54 -0.03
N ALA A 35 -3.09 8.66 0.57
CA ALA A 35 -3.55 9.10 1.87
C ALA A 35 -3.84 10.61 1.86
N LYS A 36 -4.93 11.03 2.52
CA LYS A 36 -5.30 12.46 2.62
C LYS A 36 -4.55 13.19 3.74
N ARG A 37 -4.14 12.47 4.79
CA ARG A 37 -3.51 13.04 5.99
C ARG A 37 -2.16 12.38 6.21
N LYS A 38 -1.17 13.19 6.61
CA LYS A 38 0.09 12.68 7.14
C LYS A 38 -0.16 12.15 8.55
N LYS A 39 0.43 11.00 8.87
CA LYS A 39 0.52 10.52 10.24
C LYS A 39 1.79 11.06 10.88
#